data_AF-A0A349AM04-F1
#
_entry.id   AF-A0A349AM04-F1
#
_cell.length_a   1.000
_cell.length_b   1.000
_cell.length_c   1.000
_cell.angle_alpha   90.00
_cell.angle_beta   90.00
_cell.angle_gamma   90.00
#
_symmetry.space_group_name_H-M   'P 1'
#
loop_
_entity.id
_entity.type
_entity.pdbx_description
1 polymer ?
#
loop_
_entity_poly.entity_id
_entity_poly.type
_entity_poly.pdbx_seq_one_letter_code
_entity_poly.pdbx_strand_id
1 'polypeptide(L)'
;YNKLLVDEFSWLLIVSALIGIILAVFHRIKTKETLIDNGQIIRHKISGFISHWITALGILTLLVTGFVIGFLFFPHFVNTPASVLLPLNIHFWGIVIAIFGGFYFLSEYLLSRKFSIILPSIRDITQGTIKKYLFKQKYKNEGKYLSSQKSAFFAFALLGGILFISGTIKVVAHSWEMPSIVLAITTQIHDIFALLFFIMLLIHVIMALLLANHRILLKSWFTGKINEKYVKEEHVAWYEELKTVPSARNTTRKKGEQI
;
A
#
# COMPACT_ATOMS: atom_id res chain seq x y z
N TYR A 1 16.17 30.47 0.17
CA TYR A 1 14.75 30.19 0.46
C TYR A 1 14.67 29.55 1.84
N ASN A 2 14.23 30.29 2.87
CA ASN A 2 14.23 29.86 4.29
C ASN A 2 12.80 29.61 4.82
N LYS A 3 11.93 28.97 4.05
CA LYS A 3 10.52 28.76 4.43
C LYS A 3 10.12 27.29 4.33
N LEU A 4 9.26 26.87 5.26
CA LEU A 4 8.67 25.55 5.26
C LEU A 4 7.49 25.52 4.28
N LEU A 5 7.49 24.53 3.39
CA LEU A 5 6.44 24.38 2.37
C LEU A 5 5.07 24.08 2.99
N VAL A 6 5.04 23.45 4.17
CA VAL A 6 3.78 23.18 4.87
C VAL A 6 3.04 24.46 5.26
N ASP A 7 3.75 25.54 5.58
CA ASP A 7 3.15 26.82 5.99
C ASP A 7 2.49 27.53 4.80
N GLU A 8 3.09 27.43 3.61
CA GLU A 8 2.60 28.13 2.41
C GLU A 8 1.66 27.27 1.55
N PHE A 9 1.84 25.94 1.56
CA PHE A 9 1.23 25.04 0.59
C PHE A 9 0.42 23.89 1.21
N SER A 10 0.00 24.00 2.48
CA SER A 10 -0.84 22.97 3.13
C SER A 10 -2.11 22.60 2.35
N TRP A 11 -2.65 23.50 1.53
CA TRP A 11 -3.76 23.22 0.61
C TRP A 11 -3.46 22.11 -0.42
N LEU A 12 -2.18 21.86 -0.74
CA LEU A 12 -1.77 20.74 -1.60
C LEU A 12 -2.15 19.39 -1.02
N LEU A 13 -2.31 19.26 0.30
CA LEU A 13 -2.76 18.02 0.94
C LEU A 13 -4.21 17.68 0.58
N ILE A 14 -5.08 18.69 0.52
CA ILE A 14 -6.48 18.52 0.12
C ILE A 14 -6.54 18.24 -1.39
N VAL A 15 -5.80 19.03 -2.18
CA VAL A 15 -5.76 18.86 -3.64
C VAL A 15 -5.22 17.48 -4.02
N SER A 16 -4.17 16.98 -3.36
CA SER A 16 -3.62 15.65 -3.64
C SER A 16 -4.63 14.53 -3.33
N ALA A 17 -5.38 14.64 -2.22
CA ALA A 17 -6.46 13.71 -1.89
C ALA A 17 -7.56 13.72 -2.97
N LEU A 18 -8.03 14.91 -3.37
CA LEU A 18 -9.08 15.07 -4.38
C LEU A 18 -8.65 14.52 -5.74
N ILE A 19 -7.42 14.82 -6.18
CA ILE A 19 -6.89 14.28 -7.45
C ILE A 19 -6.80 12.75 -7.37
N GLY A 20 -6.35 12.19 -6.24
CA GLY A 20 -6.33 10.75 -6.02
C GLY A 20 -7.72 10.11 -6.18
N ILE A 21 -8.74 10.71 -5.57
CA ILE A 21 -10.14 10.26 -5.68
C ILE A 21 -10.64 10.34 -7.13
N ILE A 22 -10.47 11.49 -7.79
CA ILE A 22 -10.96 11.74 -9.15
C ILE A 22 -10.33 10.76 -10.14
N LEU A 23 -9.01 10.56 -10.06
CA LEU A 23 -8.32 9.64 -10.96
C LEU A 23 -8.70 8.18 -10.71
N ALA A 24 -8.96 7.78 -9.46
CA ALA A 24 -9.47 6.46 -9.14
C ALA A 24 -10.85 6.22 -9.78
N VAL A 25 -11.79 7.16 -9.62
CA VAL A 25 -13.12 7.09 -10.23
C VAL A 25 -13.03 6.99 -11.76
N PHE A 26 -12.26 7.87 -12.39
CA PHE A 26 -12.09 7.88 -13.84
C PHE A 26 -11.48 6.57 -14.36
N HIS A 27 -10.46 6.06 -13.65
CA HIS A 27 -9.82 4.82 -14.02
C HIS A 27 -10.79 3.63 -13.94
N ARG A 28 -11.64 3.59 -12.89
CA ARG A 28 -12.60 2.51 -12.70
C ARG A 28 -13.59 2.39 -13.85
N ILE A 29 -14.10 3.52 -14.34
CA ILE A 29 -15.05 3.58 -15.46
C ILE A 29 -14.45 2.99 -16.75
N LYS A 30 -13.16 3.21 -16.99
CA LYS A 30 -12.49 2.78 -18.23
C LYS A 30 -11.97 1.35 -18.22
N THR A 31 -11.96 0.67 -17.08
CA THR A 31 -11.20 -0.57 -16.91
C THR A 31 -12.03 -1.82 -17.25
N LYS A 32 -11.68 -2.53 -18.33
CA LYS A 32 -12.27 -3.84 -18.70
C LYS A 32 -11.80 -4.98 -17.77
N GLU A 33 -12.58 -6.05 -17.67
CA GLU A 33 -12.31 -7.21 -16.80
C GLU A 33 -11.04 -7.99 -17.18
N THR A 34 -10.55 -8.80 -16.23
CA THR A 34 -9.29 -9.54 -16.30
C THR A 34 -9.24 -10.50 -17.49
N LEU A 35 -8.19 -10.38 -18.30
CA LEU A 35 -7.95 -11.26 -19.44
C LEU A 35 -6.96 -12.37 -19.03
N ILE A 36 -7.31 -13.61 -19.37
CA ILE A 36 -6.37 -14.74 -19.40
C ILE A 36 -5.75 -14.73 -20.79
N ASP A 37 -4.43 -14.65 -20.86
CA ASP A 37 -3.67 -14.54 -22.11
C ASP A 37 -2.52 -15.55 -22.11
N ASN A 38 -2.59 -16.55 -22.98
CA ASN A 38 -1.48 -17.47 -23.30
C ASN A 38 -0.73 -18.08 -22.09
N GLY A 39 -1.46 -18.59 -21.09
CA GLY A 39 -0.87 -19.24 -19.91
C GLY A 39 -0.37 -18.27 -18.84
N GLN A 40 -0.63 -16.97 -19.03
CA GLN A 40 -0.43 -15.92 -18.05
C GLN A 40 -1.77 -15.29 -17.65
N ILE A 41 -1.85 -14.88 -16.40
CA ILE A 41 -3.02 -14.21 -15.82
C ILE A 41 -2.61 -12.78 -15.47
N ILE A 42 -3.40 -11.80 -15.90
CA ILE A 42 -3.22 -10.40 -15.47
C ILE A 42 -3.61 -10.29 -14.00
N ARG A 43 -2.61 -10.11 -13.13
CA ARG A 43 -2.78 -10.00 -11.68
C ARG A 43 -2.92 -8.55 -11.23
N HIS A 44 -2.11 -7.65 -11.77
CA HIS A 44 -2.10 -6.23 -11.43
C HIS A 44 -2.36 -5.39 -12.67
N LYS A 45 -3.34 -4.49 -12.58
CA LYS A 45 -3.64 -3.48 -13.59
C LYS A 45 -2.90 -2.19 -13.25
N ILE A 46 -2.91 -1.21 -14.17
CA ILE A 46 -2.28 0.09 -13.94
C ILE A 46 -2.74 0.75 -12.62
N SER A 47 -4.02 0.64 -12.23
CA SER A 47 -4.46 1.13 -10.89
C SER A 47 -3.75 0.45 -9.74
N GLY A 48 -3.49 -0.85 -9.84
CA GLY A 48 -2.70 -1.59 -8.85
C GLY A 48 -1.27 -1.05 -8.74
N PHE A 49 -0.62 -0.77 -9.87
CA PHE A 49 0.73 -0.19 -9.85
C PHE A 49 0.75 1.23 -9.29
N ILE A 50 -0.20 2.09 -9.70
CA ILE A 50 -0.32 3.46 -9.21
C ILE A 50 -0.52 3.43 -7.69
N SER A 51 -1.51 2.68 -7.21
CA SER A 51 -1.81 2.59 -5.78
C SER A 51 -0.64 2.02 -4.97
N HIS A 52 0.07 1.01 -5.47
CA HIS A 52 1.19 0.43 -4.73
C HIS A 52 2.45 1.29 -4.77
N TRP A 53 2.96 1.60 -5.97
CA TRP A 53 4.28 2.23 -6.13
C TRP A 53 4.29 3.71 -5.77
N ILE A 54 3.22 4.45 -6.04
CA ILE A 54 3.15 5.86 -5.61
C ILE A 54 3.05 5.94 -4.08
N THR A 55 2.24 5.08 -3.46
CA THR A 55 2.17 5.01 -1.99
C THR A 55 3.51 4.59 -1.39
N ALA A 56 4.19 3.59 -1.99
CA ALA A 56 5.51 3.16 -1.55
C ALA A 56 6.56 4.27 -1.66
N LEU A 57 6.55 5.05 -2.76
CA LEU A 57 7.43 6.20 -2.94
C LEU A 57 7.21 7.26 -1.85
N GLY A 58 5.95 7.60 -1.56
CA GLY A 58 5.60 8.53 -0.49
C GLY A 58 6.08 8.03 0.88
N ILE A 59 5.78 6.77 1.21
CA ILE A 59 6.20 6.13 2.47
C ILE A 59 7.73 6.11 2.61
N LEU A 60 8.46 5.70 1.59
CA LEU A 60 9.93 5.65 1.64
C LEU A 60 10.52 7.05 1.85
N THR A 61 9.95 8.06 1.17
CA THR A 61 10.33 9.46 1.37
C THR A 61 10.08 9.90 2.81
N LEU A 62 8.91 9.61 3.37
CA LEU A 62 8.54 9.93 4.75
C LEU A 62 9.45 9.25 5.78
N LEU A 63 9.76 7.96 5.59
CA LEU A 63 10.62 7.21 6.50
C LEU A 63 12.05 7.74 6.50
N VAL A 64 12.63 7.96 5.31
CA VAL A 64 14.00 8.48 5.17
C VAL A 64 14.10 9.88 5.79
N THR A 65 13.17 10.77 5.45
CA THR A 65 13.19 12.14 5.98
C THR A 65 12.87 12.20 7.48
N GLY A 66 11.94 11.38 7.97
CA GLY A 66 11.66 11.27 9.40
C GLY A 66 12.89 10.85 10.20
N PHE A 67 13.64 9.85 9.69
CA PHE A 67 14.90 9.42 10.30
C PHE A 67 15.96 10.54 10.33
N VAL A 68 16.05 11.33 9.25
CA VAL A 68 17.00 12.46 9.16
C VAL A 68 16.63 13.60 10.11
N ILE A 69 15.35 13.97 10.22
CA ILE A 69 14.87 15.09 11.06
C ILE A 69 15.15 14.82 12.54
N GLY A 70 14.95 13.57 12.96
CA GLY A 70 15.05 13.17 14.36
C GLY A 70 14.03 12.06 14.62
N PHE A 71 14.50 10.95 15.17
CA PHE A 71 13.69 9.75 15.29
C PHE A 71 13.97 9.04 16.61
N LEU A 72 13.01 9.08 17.54
CA LEU A 72 13.11 8.44 18.86
C LEU A 72 14.47 8.72 19.54
N PHE A 73 15.23 7.67 19.83
CA PHE A 73 16.53 7.69 20.51
C PHE A 73 17.72 7.70 19.53
N PHE A 74 17.47 7.81 18.21
CA PHE A 74 18.55 7.90 17.23
C PHE A 74 19.17 9.31 17.22
N PRO A 75 20.49 9.42 16.94
CA PRO A 75 21.13 10.72 16.81
C PRO A 75 20.46 11.60 15.75
N HIS A 76 20.29 12.87 16.06
CA HIS A 76 19.74 13.84 15.12
C HIS A 76 20.79 14.14 14.04
N PHE A 77 20.44 13.94 12.78
CA PHE A 77 21.32 14.30 11.66
C PHE A 77 21.24 15.78 11.29
N VAL A 78 20.18 16.46 11.76
CA VAL A 78 19.98 17.91 11.61
C VAL A 78 19.61 18.49 12.98
N ASN A 79 20.29 19.57 13.37
CA ASN A 79 20.21 20.12 14.73
C ASN A 79 20.11 21.66 14.77
N THR A 80 20.05 22.31 13.61
CA THR A 80 19.84 23.75 13.49
C THR A 80 18.56 24.04 12.68
N PRO A 81 17.89 25.18 12.91
CA PRO A 81 16.72 25.59 12.12
C PRO A 81 16.98 25.61 10.60
N ALA A 82 18.19 25.99 10.18
CA ALA A 82 18.57 25.96 8.78
C ALA A 82 18.71 24.53 8.24
N SER A 83 19.36 23.64 9.00
CA SER A 83 19.58 22.25 8.56
C SER A 83 18.29 21.41 8.47
N VAL A 84 17.27 21.71 9.28
CA VAL A 84 16.01 20.94 9.29
C VAL A 84 15.07 21.33 8.14
N LEU A 85 15.28 22.48 7.50
CA LEU A 85 14.39 23.02 6.48
C LEU A 85 14.23 22.08 5.27
N LEU A 86 15.35 21.63 4.70
CA LEU A 86 15.34 20.74 3.53
C LEU A 86 14.63 19.41 3.83
N PRO A 87 15.00 18.64 4.87
CA PRO A 87 14.34 17.36 5.12
C PRO A 87 12.86 17.52 5.50
N LEU A 88 12.45 18.59 6.19
CA LEU A 88 11.03 18.88 6.42
C LEU A 88 10.26 19.17 5.12
N ASN A 89 10.86 19.91 4.19
CA ASN A 89 10.24 20.20 2.90
C ASN A 89 10.13 18.93 2.02
N ILE A 90 11.14 18.05 2.06
CA ILE A 90 11.06 16.74 1.39
C ILE A 90 10.02 15.85 2.10
N HIS A 91 9.96 15.89 3.43
CA HIS A 91 8.95 15.15 4.20
C HIS A 91 7.54 15.59 3.79
N PHE A 92 7.30 16.91 3.68
CA PHE A 92 6.04 17.47 3.19
C PHE A 92 5.66 16.95 1.80
N TRP A 93 6.60 16.90 0.84
CA TRP A 93 6.35 16.25 -0.46
C TRP A 93 6.03 14.76 -0.33
N GLY A 94 6.71 14.06 0.59
CA GLY A 94 6.36 12.69 0.97
C GLY A 94 4.91 12.56 1.42
N ILE A 95 4.40 13.51 2.23
CA ILE A 95 3.01 13.55 2.68
C ILE A 95 2.09 13.74 1.47
N VAL A 96 2.37 14.71 0.59
CA VAL A 96 1.57 14.98 -0.62
C VAL A 96 1.44 13.72 -1.48
N ILE A 97 2.55 13.03 -1.74
CA ILE A 97 2.59 11.80 -2.54
C ILE A 97 1.85 10.64 -1.86
N ALA A 98 2.05 10.47 -0.55
CA ALA A 98 1.41 9.41 0.22
C ALA A 98 -0.12 9.61 0.33
N ILE A 99 -0.58 10.85 0.54
CA ILE A 99 -2.01 11.19 0.54
C ILE A 99 -2.62 10.89 -0.82
N PHE A 100 -1.99 11.33 -1.92
CA PHE A 100 -2.46 11.01 -3.26
C PHE A 100 -2.61 9.49 -3.47
N GLY A 101 -1.56 8.72 -3.18
CA GLY A 101 -1.55 7.26 -3.36
C GLY A 101 -2.57 6.55 -2.46
N GLY A 102 -2.68 6.98 -1.20
CA GLY A 102 -3.61 6.44 -0.21
C GLY A 102 -5.07 6.68 -0.56
N PHE A 103 -5.43 7.92 -0.95
CA PHE A 103 -6.80 8.24 -1.36
C PHE A 103 -7.17 7.63 -2.72
N TYR A 104 -6.21 7.51 -3.65
CA TYR A 104 -6.41 6.74 -4.89
C TYR A 104 -6.74 5.28 -4.58
N PHE A 105 -5.92 4.63 -3.74
CA PHE A 105 -6.17 3.25 -3.31
C PHE A 105 -7.51 3.10 -2.58
N LEU A 106 -7.78 3.96 -1.60
CA LEU A 106 -8.99 3.91 -0.78
C LEU A 106 -10.24 4.05 -1.66
N SER A 107 -10.21 4.96 -2.63
CA SER A 107 -11.31 5.16 -3.57
C SER A 107 -11.53 3.93 -4.45
N GLU A 108 -10.48 3.39 -5.07
CA GLU A 108 -10.57 2.14 -5.85
C GLU A 108 -11.11 0.98 -5.02
N TYR A 109 -10.67 0.88 -3.77
CA TYR A 109 -11.06 -0.14 -2.82
C TYR A 109 -12.55 -0.02 -2.43
N LEU A 110 -13.01 1.17 -2.05
CA LEU A 110 -14.42 1.45 -1.73
C LEU A 110 -15.35 1.22 -2.93
N LEU A 111 -14.94 1.70 -4.11
CA LEU A 111 -15.69 1.51 -5.35
C LEU A 111 -15.67 0.05 -5.82
N SER A 112 -14.69 -0.76 -5.39
CA SER A 112 -14.65 -2.20 -5.70
C SER A 112 -15.83 -2.96 -5.12
N ARG A 113 -16.32 -2.55 -3.94
CA ARG A 113 -17.26 -3.31 -3.10
C ARG A 113 -16.83 -4.76 -2.82
N LYS A 114 -15.57 -5.12 -3.10
CA LYS A 114 -14.98 -6.45 -2.91
C LYS A 114 -14.07 -6.43 -1.68
N PHE A 115 -14.58 -5.97 -0.54
CA PHE A 115 -13.79 -5.72 0.66
C PHE A 115 -13.03 -6.95 1.18
N SER A 116 -13.68 -8.12 1.13
CA SER A 116 -13.12 -9.41 1.56
C SER A 116 -11.90 -9.87 0.74
N ILE A 117 -11.63 -9.25 -0.41
CA ILE A 117 -10.49 -9.64 -1.25
C ILE A 117 -9.16 -9.40 -0.54
N ILE A 118 -9.03 -8.30 0.21
CA ILE A 118 -7.77 -7.86 0.82
C ILE A 118 -7.86 -7.77 2.36
N LEU A 119 -9.05 -7.59 2.93
CA LEU A 119 -9.21 -7.66 4.38
C LEU A 119 -9.04 -9.11 4.87
N PRO A 120 -8.19 -9.35 5.88
CA PRO A 120 -8.01 -10.67 6.43
C PRO A 120 -9.20 -11.07 7.31
N SER A 121 -9.57 -12.34 7.23
CA SER A 121 -10.36 -12.98 8.27
C SER A 121 -9.50 -13.29 9.50
N ILE A 122 -10.13 -13.58 10.65
CA ILE A 122 -9.41 -14.08 11.83
C ILE A 122 -8.61 -15.35 11.50
N ARG A 123 -9.13 -16.20 10.61
CA ARG A 123 -8.43 -17.42 10.15
C ARG A 123 -7.21 -17.09 9.29
N ASP A 124 -7.27 -16.06 8.43
CA ASP A 124 -6.12 -15.59 7.64
C ASP A 124 -4.97 -15.13 8.56
N ILE A 125 -5.28 -14.43 9.64
CA ILE A 125 -4.27 -13.95 10.61
C ILE A 125 -3.74 -15.13 11.42
N THR A 126 -4.62 -15.83 12.13
CA THR A 126 -4.22 -16.84 13.13
C THR A 126 -3.67 -18.10 12.48
N GLN A 127 -4.40 -18.72 11.56
CA GLN A 127 -3.99 -19.97 10.91
C GLN A 127 -3.11 -19.70 9.70
N GLY A 128 -3.53 -18.76 8.86
CA GLY A 128 -2.89 -18.48 7.58
C GLY A 128 -1.58 -17.72 7.64
N THR A 129 -1.33 -16.98 8.72
CA THR A 129 -0.12 -16.17 8.86
C THR A 129 0.70 -16.64 10.07
N ILE A 130 0.16 -16.52 11.28
CA ILE A 130 0.89 -16.86 12.51
C ILE A 130 1.27 -18.35 12.52
N LYS A 131 0.29 -19.26 12.44
CA LYS A 131 0.57 -20.71 12.44
C LYS A 131 1.37 -21.18 11.24
N LYS A 132 1.12 -20.61 10.06
CA LYS A 132 1.87 -20.97 8.84
C LYS A 132 3.35 -20.65 8.94
N TYR A 133 3.71 -19.42 9.36
CA TYR A 133 5.10 -18.97 9.31
C TYR A 133 5.86 -19.21 10.61
N LEU A 134 5.22 -19.10 11.78
CA LEU A 134 5.89 -19.35 13.07
C LEU A 134 5.88 -20.83 13.45
N PHE A 135 4.80 -21.55 13.12
CA PHE A 135 4.61 -22.95 13.53
C PHE A 135 4.64 -23.94 12.34
N LYS A 136 5.04 -23.49 11.15
CA LYS A 136 5.19 -24.30 9.92
C LYS A 136 3.95 -25.12 9.52
N GLN A 137 2.75 -24.67 9.92
CA GLN A 137 1.51 -25.38 9.58
C GLN A 137 1.09 -25.13 8.13
N LYS A 138 0.46 -26.14 7.50
CA LYS A 138 -0.09 -25.98 6.16
C LYS A 138 -1.37 -25.14 6.22
N TYR A 139 -1.50 -24.20 5.29
CA TYR A 139 -2.71 -23.39 5.13
C TYR A 139 -2.94 -23.14 3.64
N LYS A 140 -4.16 -23.44 3.17
CA LYS A 140 -4.59 -23.25 1.78
C LYS A 140 -5.21 -21.86 1.64
N ASN A 141 -4.76 -21.08 0.66
CA ASN A 141 -5.27 -19.74 0.46
C ASN A 141 -6.69 -19.77 -0.13
N GLU A 142 -7.52 -18.87 0.36
CA GLU A 142 -8.95 -18.78 0.01
C GLU A 142 -9.24 -17.70 -1.05
N GLY A 143 -8.22 -17.06 -1.65
CA GLY A 143 -8.44 -16.03 -2.67
C GLY A 143 -7.20 -15.51 -3.38
N LYS A 144 -7.36 -14.34 -4.05
CA LYS A 144 -6.32 -13.71 -4.87
C LYS A 144 -5.04 -13.38 -4.09
N TYR A 145 -5.19 -12.94 -2.85
CA TYR A 145 -4.08 -12.59 -1.97
C TYR A 145 -3.84 -13.71 -0.96
N LEU A 146 -2.57 -14.00 -0.69
CA LEU A 146 -2.18 -14.92 0.38
C LEU A 146 -2.65 -14.37 1.72
N SER A 147 -2.89 -15.26 2.69
CA SER A 147 -3.19 -14.89 4.08
C SER A 147 -2.17 -13.91 4.67
N SER A 148 -0.88 -14.14 4.42
CA SER A 148 0.20 -13.22 4.82
C SER A 148 0.11 -11.85 4.16
N GLN A 149 -0.34 -11.77 2.90
CA GLN A 149 -0.54 -10.50 2.20
C GLN A 149 -1.72 -9.72 2.78
N LYS A 150 -2.83 -10.40 3.11
CA LYS A 150 -3.99 -9.78 3.78
C LYS A 150 -3.63 -9.29 5.18
N SER A 151 -2.92 -10.11 5.97
CA SER A 151 -2.44 -9.72 7.31
C SER A 151 -1.46 -8.54 7.24
N ALA A 152 -0.54 -8.55 6.27
CA ALA A 152 0.38 -7.43 6.06
C ALA A 152 -0.37 -6.15 5.65
N PHE A 153 -1.36 -6.24 4.75
CA PHE A 153 -2.21 -5.11 4.39
C PHE A 153 -2.91 -4.52 5.62
N PHE A 154 -3.51 -5.37 6.46
CA PHE A 154 -4.18 -4.92 7.67
C PHE A 154 -3.22 -4.23 8.64
N ALA A 155 -2.03 -4.79 8.85
CA ALA A 155 -0.99 -4.16 9.67
C ALA A 155 -0.58 -2.79 9.10
N PHE A 156 -0.31 -2.68 7.80
CA PHE A 156 0.03 -1.39 7.17
C PHE A 156 -1.12 -0.38 7.24
N ALA A 157 -2.37 -0.82 7.05
CA ALA A 157 -3.53 0.06 7.13
C ALA A 157 -3.72 0.61 8.56
N LEU A 158 -3.55 -0.23 9.58
CA LEU A 158 -3.64 0.19 10.98
C LEU A 158 -2.52 1.16 11.35
N LEU A 159 -1.26 0.78 11.10
CA LEU A 159 -0.10 1.60 11.44
C LEU A 159 -0.09 2.91 10.64
N GLY A 160 -0.39 2.83 9.34
CA GLY A 160 -0.49 3.97 8.44
C GLY A 160 -1.65 4.91 8.82
N GLY A 161 -2.79 4.39 9.29
CA GLY A 161 -3.90 5.19 9.78
C GLY A 161 -3.52 6.02 11.01
N ILE A 162 -2.77 5.42 11.95
CA ILE A 162 -2.30 6.13 13.16
C ILE A 162 -1.25 7.18 12.80
N LEU A 163 -0.34 6.88 11.86
CA LEU A 163 0.62 7.84 11.30
C LEU A 163 -0.07 9.00 10.57
N PHE A 164 -1.12 8.70 9.81
CA PHE A 164 -1.91 9.72 9.11
C PHE A 164 -2.60 10.67 10.11
N ILE A 165 -3.21 10.14 11.17
CA ILE A 165 -3.88 10.95 12.20
C ILE A 165 -2.85 11.81 12.96
N SER A 166 -1.80 11.19 13.49
CA SER A 166 -0.76 11.91 14.24
C SER A 166 -0.01 12.93 13.37
N GLY A 167 0.27 12.59 12.11
CA GLY A 167 0.86 13.51 11.14
C GLY A 167 -0.06 14.68 10.80
N THR A 168 -1.37 14.45 10.71
CA THR A 168 -2.37 15.52 10.51
C THR A 168 -2.36 16.49 11.69
N ILE A 169 -2.33 15.99 12.94
CA ILE A 169 -2.21 16.85 14.13
C ILE A 169 -0.93 17.70 14.06
N LYS A 170 0.21 17.11 13.67
CA LYS A 170 1.47 17.85 13.52
C LYS A 170 1.39 18.91 12.42
N VAL A 171 0.74 18.64 11.28
CA VAL A 171 0.52 19.64 10.22
C VAL A 171 -0.40 20.76 10.68
N VAL A 172 -1.51 20.43 11.33
CA VAL A 172 -2.51 21.39 11.87
C VAL A 172 -1.86 22.35 12.87
N ALA A 173 -0.87 21.88 13.64
CA ALA A 173 -0.11 22.70 14.58
C ALA A 173 0.73 23.83 13.95
N HIS A 174 0.92 23.82 12.62
CA HIS A 174 1.54 24.95 11.91
C HIS A 174 0.57 26.13 11.71
N SER A 175 -0.73 25.88 11.73
CA SER A 175 -1.76 26.90 11.51
C SER A 175 -2.52 27.29 12.78
N TRP A 176 -2.52 26.41 13.79
CA TRP A 176 -3.21 26.64 15.05
C TRP A 176 -2.32 26.29 16.24
N GLU A 177 -2.37 27.12 17.27
CA GLU A 177 -1.68 26.85 18.53
C GLU A 177 -2.24 25.59 19.18
N MET A 178 -1.37 24.62 19.42
CA MET A 178 -1.71 23.35 20.06
C MET A 178 -1.06 23.28 21.45
N PRO A 179 -1.76 22.77 22.48
CA PRO A 179 -1.16 22.59 23.80
C PRO A 179 0.11 21.73 23.71
N SER A 180 1.19 22.15 24.38
CA SER A 180 2.50 21.46 24.31
C SER A 180 2.42 19.98 24.67
N ILE A 181 1.53 19.61 25.60
CA ILE A 181 1.31 18.20 25.99
C ILE A 181 0.72 17.37 24.84
N VAL A 182 -0.19 17.95 24.05
CA VAL A 182 -0.80 17.28 22.89
C VAL A 182 0.28 17.04 21.83
N LEU A 183 1.13 18.04 21.56
CA LEU A 183 2.23 17.89 20.62
C LEU A 183 3.28 16.87 21.08
N ALA A 184 3.61 16.86 22.37
CA ALA A 184 4.55 15.90 22.93
C ALA A 184 4.04 14.45 22.77
N ILE A 185 2.80 14.18 23.18
CA ILE A 185 2.17 12.86 23.04
C ILE A 185 2.04 12.48 21.57
N THR A 186 1.58 13.40 20.72
CA THR A 186 1.43 13.15 19.28
C THR A 186 2.75 12.80 18.63
N THR A 187 3.84 13.50 19.00
CA THR A 187 5.18 13.23 18.48
C THR A 187 5.66 11.84 18.90
N GLN A 188 5.49 11.46 20.17
CA GLN A 188 5.85 10.12 20.64
C GLN A 188 5.05 9.03 19.93
N ILE A 189 3.74 9.21 19.77
CA ILE A 189 2.89 8.27 19.01
C ILE A 189 3.36 8.18 17.56
N HIS A 190 3.60 9.32 16.90
CA HIS A 190 4.03 9.35 15.51
C HIS A 190 5.35 8.57 15.33
N ASP A 191 6.33 8.79 16.20
CA ASP A 191 7.65 8.19 16.10
C ASP A 191 7.63 6.68 16.41
N ILE A 192 6.88 6.26 17.44
CA ILE A 192 6.71 4.83 17.77
C ILE A 192 6.03 4.09 16.62
N PHE A 193 4.96 4.66 16.07
CA PHE A 193 4.25 4.01 14.96
C PHE A 193 5.05 4.06 13.66
N ALA A 194 5.91 5.06 13.46
CA ALA A 194 6.85 5.09 12.33
C ALA A 194 7.88 3.98 12.45
N LEU A 195 8.39 3.69 13.65
CA LEU A 195 9.27 2.54 13.91
C LEU A 195 8.56 1.20 13.60
N LEU A 196 7.35 1.01 14.12
CA LEU A 196 6.58 -0.20 13.87
C LEU A 196 6.27 -0.37 12.38
N PHE A 197 5.94 0.72 11.69
CA PHE A 197 5.71 0.72 10.25
C PHE A 197 6.99 0.36 9.48
N PHE A 198 8.15 0.92 9.87
CA PHE A 198 9.44 0.58 9.29
C PHE A 198 9.78 -0.90 9.46
N ILE A 199 9.62 -1.45 10.67
CA ILE A 199 9.83 -2.88 10.94
C ILE A 199 8.90 -3.73 10.08
N MET A 200 7.62 -3.36 9.97
CA MET A 200 6.66 -4.06 9.12
C MET A 200 7.05 -3.98 7.63
N LEU A 201 7.56 -2.84 7.17
CA LEU A 201 8.10 -2.67 5.81
C LEU A 201 9.30 -3.57 5.56
N LEU A 202 10.24 -3.68 6.51
CA LEU A 202 11.35 -4.62 6.42
C LEU A 202 10.85 -6.06 6.31
N ILE A 203 9.93 -6.48 7.18
CA ILE A 203 9.33 -7.83 7.13
C ILE A 203 8.68 -8.05 5.77
N HIS A 204 7.91 -7.08 5.26
CA HIS A 204 7.26 -7.17 3.96
C HIS A 204 8.25 -7.39 2.81
N VAL A 205 9.31 -6.58 2.75
CA VAL A 205 10.34 -6.66 1.71
C VAL A 205 11.15 -7.95 1.83
N ILE A 206 11.58 -8.33 3.05
CA ILE A 206 12.33 -9.57 3.30
C ILE A 206 11.49 -10.79 2.90
N MET A 207 10.22 -10.84 3.28
CA MET A 207 9.31 -11.93 2.91
C MET A 207 9.09 -12.02 1.40
N ALA A 208 9.08 -10.89 0.69
CA ALA A 208 8.95 -10.87 -0.76
C ALA A 208 10.23 -11.34 -1.48
N LEU A 209 11.40 -11.04 -0.91
CA LEU A 209 12.72 -11.36 -1.48
C LEU A 209 13.22 -12.77 -1.13
N LEU A 210 13.04 -13.23 0.11
CA LEU A 210 13.66 -14.48 0.57
C LEU A 210 12.81 -15.72 0.31
N LEU A 211 11.49 -15.61 0.31
CA LEU A 211 10.62 -16.76 0.07
C LEU A 211 10.46 -16.99 -1.44
N ALA A 212 10.96 -18.13 -1.93
CA ALA A 212 10.94 -18.48 -3.35
C ALA A 212 9.55 -18.35 -3.98
N ASN A 213 8.50 -18.84 -3.30
CA ASN A 213 7.12 -18.73 -3.76
C ASN A 213 6.62 -17.27 -3.82
N HIS A 214 7.20 -16.37 -3.02
CA HIS A 214 6.83 -14.95 -3.03
C HIS A 214 7.59 -14.13 -4.07
N ARG A 215 8.77 -14.57 -4.53
CA ARG A 215 9.52 -13.90 -5.61
C ARG A 215 8.71 -13.80 -6.91
N ILE A 216 7.87 -14.81 -7.18
CA ILE A 216 6.95 -14.80 -8.32
C ILE A 216 5.90 -13.68 -8.16
N LEU A 217 5.39 -13.48 -6.95
CA LEU A 217 4.48 -12.39 -6.62
C LEU A 217 5.17 -11.03 -6.71
N LEU A 218 6.41 -10.92 -6.23
CA LEU A 218 7.21 -9.70 -6.36
C LEU A 218 7.42 -9.33 -7.83
N LYS A 219 7.79 -10.30 -8.68
CA LYS A 219 7.94 -10.07 -10.13
C LYS A 219 6.65 -9.55 -10.77
N SER A 220 5.49 -10.03 -10.30
CA SER A 220 4.20 -9.57 -10.80
C SER A 220 3.89 -8.10 -10.50
N TRP A 221 4.55 -7.49 -9.49
CA TRP A 221 4.48 -6.05 -9.23
C TRP A 221 5.30 -5.19 -10.18
N PHE A 222 6.07 -5.80 -11.07
CA PHE A 222 6.77 -5.12 -12.17
C PHE A 222 6.16 -5.45 -13.53
N THR A 223 5.69 -6.69 -13.73
CA THR A 223 5.15 -7.16 -15.03
C THR A 223 3.64 -7.10 -15.13
N GLY A 224 2.93 -7.10 -14.01
CA GLY A 224 1.47 -7.15 -13.92
C GLY A 224 0.88 -8.54 -14.19
N LYS A 225 1.72 -9.50 -14.57
CA LYS A 225 1.33 -10.85 -15.00
C LYS A 225 1.89 -11.91 -14.07
N ILE A 226 1.15 -13.01 -13.93
CA ILE A 226 1.57 -14.20 -13.17
C ILE A 226 1.29 -15.48 -13.97
N ASN A 227 2.10 -16.51 -13.77
CA ASN A 227 1.93 -17.79 -14.47
C ASN A 227 0.68 -18.53 -13.97
N GLU A 228 -0.13 -19.06 -14.90
CA GLU A 228 -1.36 -19.81 -14.60
C GLU A 228 -1.12 -21.03 -13.70
N LYS A 229 0.00 -21.76 -13.87
CA LYS A 229 0.38 -22.91 -13.04
C LYS A 229 0.56 -22.51 -11.57
N TYR A 230 1.24 -21.40 -11.32
CA TYR A 230 1.41 -20.89 -9.95
C TYR A 230 0.06 -20.53 -9.33
N VAL A 231 -0.84 -19.93 -10.10
CA VAL A 231 -2.19 -19.58 -9.62
C VAL A 231 -3.02 -20.82 -9.30
N LYS A 232 -2.91 -21.89 -10.11
CA LYS A 232 -3.55 -23.20 -9.85
C LYS A 232 -3.07 -23.84 -8.55
N GLU A 233 -1.79 -23.69 -8.21
CA GLU A 233 -1.18 -24.33 -7.04
C GLU A 233 -1.41 -23.51 -5.76
N GLU A 234 -1.13 -22.21 -5.80
CA GLU A 234 -1.09 -21.34 -4.62
C GLU A 234 -2.38 -20.53 -4.40
N HIS A 235 -3.21 -20.36 -5.42
CA HIS A 235 -4.41 -19.52 -5.40
C HIS A 235 -5.65 -20.25 -5.97
N VAL A 236 -5.87 -21.49 -5.54
CA VAL A 236 -6.91 -22.39 -6.10
C VAL A 236 -8.29 -21.74 -6.16
N ALA A 237 -8.74 -21.11 -5.07
CA ALA A 237 -10.05 -20.46 -5.03
C ALA A 237 -10.17 -19.31 -6.06
N TRP A 238 -9.12 -18.50 -6.18
CA TRP A 238 -9.07 -17.44 -7.19
C TRP A 238 -9.00 -18.00 -8.62
N TYR A 239 -8.32 -19.13 -8.83
CA TYR A 239 -8.27 -19.78 -10.13
C TYR A 239 -9.68 -20.25 -10.58
N GLU A 240 -10.46 -20.83 -9.67
CA GLU A 240 -11.84 -21.26 -9.98
C GLU A 240 -12.75 -20.06 -10.27
N GLU A 241 -12.62 -18.95 -9.54
CA GLU A 241 -13.33 -17.70 -9.84
C GLU A 241 -12.97 -17.16 -11.24
N LEU A 242 -11.72 -17.27 -11.67
CA LEU A 242 -11.31 -16.79 -12.99
C LEU A 242 -11.91 -17.60 -14.15
N LYS A 243 -12.32 -18.86 -13.92
CA LYS A 243 -12.96 -19.68 -14.95
C LYS A 243 -14.39 -19.25 -15.25
N THR A 244 -15.06 -18.59 -14.30
CA THR A 244 -16.45 -18.13 -14.47
C THR A 244 -16.54 -16.79 -15.20
N VAL A 245 -15.41 -16.08 -15.32
CA VAL A 245 -15.30 -14.83 -16.09
C VAL A 245 -15.05 -15.15 -17.57
N PRO A 246 -15.74 -14.51 -18.55
CA PRO A 246 -15.52 -14.75 -19.97
C PRO A 246 -14.06 -14.46 -20.36
N SER A 247 -13.31 -15.50 -20.73
CA SER A 247 -11.93 -15.33 -21.22
C SER A 247 -11.90 -14.96 -22.71
N ALA A 248 -10.85 -14.26 -23.15
CA ALA A 248 -10.56 -14.04 -24.57
C ALA A 248 -10.46 -15.37 -25.36
N ARG A 249 -10.08 -16.46 -24.69
CA ARG A 249 -9.99 -17.82 -25.27
C ARG A 249 -11.38 -18.39 -25.64
N ASN A 250 -12.44 -18.01 -24.92
CA ASN A 250 -13.82 -18.42 -25.23
C ASN A 250 -14.43 -17.64 -26.40
N THR A 251 -13.93 -16.42 -26.66
CA THR A 251 -14.41 -15.59 -27.78
C THR A 251 -13.78 -16.01 -29.11
N THR A 252 -12.52 -16.44 -29.14
CA THR A 252 -11.90 -17.01 -30.36
C THR A 252 -12.46 -18.39 -30.71
N ARG A 253 -12.72 -19.26 -29.73
CA ARG A 253 -13.32 -20.58 -29.98
C ARG A 253 -14.74 -20.50 -30.55
N LYS A 254 -15.60 -19.63 -29.98
CA LYS A 254 -16.94 -19.39 -30.54
C LYS A 254 -16.92 -18.84 -31.96
N LYS A 255 -15.89 -18.07 -32.34
CA LYS A 255 -15.76 -17.50 -33.68
C LYS A 255 -15.26 -18.52 -34.71
N GLY A 256 -14.52 -19.55 -34.28
CA GLY A 256 -14.06 -20.65 -35.13
C GLY A 256 -15.05 -21.80 -35.29
N GLU A 257 -15.99 -21.96 -34.35
CA GLU A 257 -17.11 -22.91 -34.45
C GLU A 257 -18.31 -22.35 -35.25
N GLN A 258 -18.23 -21.09 -35.72
CA GLN A 258 -19.24 -20.41 -36.55
C GLN A 258 -18.78 -20.22 -38.02
N ILE A 259 -17.72 -20.92 -38.45
CA ILE A 259 -17.21 -20.91 -39.83
C ILE A 259 -17.35 -22.31 -40.42
#